data_AF-A0A447KR43-F1
#
_entry.id   AF-A0A447KR43-F1
#
_cell.length_a   1.000
_cell.length_b   1.000
_cell.length_c   1.000
_cell.angle_alpha   90.00
_cell.angle_beta   90.00
_cell.angle_gamma   90.00
#
_symmetry.space_group_name_H-M   'P 1'
#
loop_
_entity.id
_entity.type
_entity.pdbx_description
1 polymer ?
#
loop_
_entity_poly.entity_id
_entity_poly.type
_entity_poly.pdbx_seq_one_letter_code
_entity_poly.pdbx_strand_id
1 'polypeptide(L)'
;MTVEIELKFIATPAAVAALPAQLAAWPHQHSAPQRLTNIYFETDDNFLRRHDMGLRIRGFDERFEMTIKTAGSVVAGLHQRPEYNVAIAAPELALAQFPADIWPQDCDVFALQQRLQPLFRTDFVREKWGDHLR
;
A
#
# COMPACT_ATOMS: atom_id res chain seq x y z
N MET A 1 4.80 14.03 -6.21
CA MET A 1 5.50 12.80 -5.77
C MET A 1 5.66 12.84 -4.26
N THR A 2 5.12 11.84 -3.55
CA THR A 2 5.41 11.61 -2.13
C THR A 2 6.29 10.38 -2.00
N VAL A 3 7.35 10.46 -1.21
CA VAL A 3 8.16 9.29 -0.84
C VAL A 3 7.65 8.79 0.49
N GLU A 4 7.17 7.55 0.54
CA GLU A 4 6.89 6.87 1.79
C GLU A 4 8.21 6.31 2.35
N ILE A 5 8.48 6.59 3.62
CA ILE A 5 9.64 6.07 4.36
C ILE A 5 9.09 5.30 5.58
N GLU A 6 9.38 4.01 5.64
CA GLU A 6 8.84 3.14 6.71
C GLU A 6 9.89 2.14 7.21
N LEU A 7 9.91 1.89 8.52
CA LEU A 7 10.71 0.84 9.15
C LEU A 7 9.79 -0.33 9.55
N LYS A 8 10.04 -1.51 8.99
CA LYS A 8 9.24 -2.71 9.23
C LYS A 8 9.95 -3.68 10.16
N PHE A 9 9.20 -4.17 11.15
CA PHE A 9 9.59 -5.26 12.03
C PHE A 9 8.63 -6.43 11.84
N ILE A 10 9.17 -7.65 11.86
CA ILE A 10 8.37 -8.86 12.01
C ILE A 10 8.18 -9.07 13.52
N ALA A 11 6.93 -9.08 13.97
CA ALA A 11 6.60 -9.28 15.38
C ALA A 11 6.27 -10.75 15.67
N THR A 12 6.80 -11.28 16.77
CA THR A 12 6.36 -12.58 17.30
C THR A 12 4.99 -12.44 17.96
N PRO A 13 4.21 -13.52 18.14
CA PRO A 13 2.92 -13.46 18.83
C PRO A 13 3.02 -12.84 20.24
N ALA A 14 4.10 -13.13 20.97
CA ALA A 14 4.35 -12.54 22.28
C ALA A 14 4.58 -11.02 22.19
N ALA A 15 5.30 -10.54 21.17
CA ALA A 15 5.47 -9.11 20.94
C ALA A 15 4.15 -8.45 20.56
N VAL A 16 3.34 -9.07 19.70
CA VAL A 16 2.00 -8.55 19.34
C VAL A 16 1.10 -8.39 20.58
N ALA A 17 1.15 -9.33 21.52
CA ALA A 17 0.37 -9.24 22.76
C ALA A 17 0.87 -8.13 23.71
N ALA A 18 2.18 -7.86 23.74
CA ALA A 18 2.78 -6.91 24.67
C ALA A 18 2.88 -5.47 24.14
N LEU A 19 3.06 -5.29 22.82
CA LEU A 19 3.34 -4.01 22.18
C LEU A 19 2.26 -2.94 22.44
N PRO A 20 0.95 -3.23 22.36
CA PRO A 20 -0.07 -2.21 22.61
C PRO A 20 0.06 -1.55 23.99
N ALA A 21 0.34 -2.32 25.04
CA ALA A 21 0.53 -1.79 26.38
C ALA A 21 1.81 -0.93 26.51
N GLN A 22 2.88 -1.30 25.79
CA GLN A 22 4.11 -0.52 25.78
C GLN A 22 3.94 0.80 25.01
N LEU A 23 3.26 0.77 23.86
CA LEU A 23 2.95 1.96 23.07
C LEU A 23 1.98 2.89 23.82
N ALA A 24 1.03 2.33 24.56
CA ALA A 24 0.08 3.07 25.37
C ALA A 24 0.73 3.96 26.45
N ALA A 25 1.95 3.63 26.88
CA ALA A 25 2.67 4.38 27.91
C ALA A 25 3.28 5.70 27.41
N TRP A 26 3.30 5.94 26.10
CA TRP A 26 3.89 7.15 25.50
C TRP A 26 2.79 8.19 25.27
N PRO A 27 3.09 9.50 25.20
CA PRO A 27 2.11 10.47 24.70
C PRO A 27 1.86 10.18 23.21
N HIS A 28 0.67 9.71 22.87
CA HIS A 28 0.25 9.43 21.50
C HIS A 28 -1.28 9.58 21.39
N GLN A 29 -1.77 9.68 20.17
CA GLN A 29 -3.17 9.42 19.85
C GLN A 29 -3.32 8.01 19.31
N HIS A 30 -4.32 7.32 19.84
CA HIS A 30 -4.66 5.97 19.45
C HIS A 30 -5.81 5.99 18.45
N SER A 31 -5.63 5.30 17.32
CA SER A 31 -6.73 4.97 16.42
C SER A 31 -7.13 3.53 16.65
N ALA A 32 -8.43 3.32 16.89
CA ALA A 32 -9.00 2.00 17.08
C ALA A 32 -8.68 1.05 15.91
N PRO A 33 -8.66 -0.27 16.16
CA PRO A 33 -8.39 -1.27 15.13
C PRO A 33 -9.35 -1.16 13.93
N GLN A 34 -8.81 -1.03 12.73
CA GLN A 34 -9.55 -0.92 11.47
C GLN A 34 -9.25 -2.13 10.58
N ARG A 35 -10.30 -2.75 10.02
CA ARG A 35 -10.14 -3.84 9.04
C ARG A 35 -9.74 -3.25 7.70
N LEU A 36 -8.61 -3.71 7.17
CA LEU A 36 -8.16 -3.38 5.83
C LEU A 36 -8.19 -4.63 4.95
N THR A 37 -8.79 -4.50 3.77
CA THR A 37 -8.69 -5.51 2.71
C THR A 37 -7.84 -4.95 1.59
N ASN A 38 -7.05 -5.80 0.93
CA ASN A 38 -6.22 -5.35 -0.19
C ASN A 38 -6.22 -6.42 -1.28
N ILE A 39 -6.43 -6.02 -2.52
CA ILE A 39 -6.27 -6.85 -3.72
C ILE A 39 -5.08 -6.31 -4.48
N TYR A 40 -4.08 -7.14 -4.73
CA TYR A 40 -2.94 -6.81 -5.57
C TYR A 40 -3.16 -7.34 -6.98
N PHE A 41 -2.77 -6.54 -7.96
CA PHE A 41 -2.96 -6.84 -9.37
C PHE A 41 -1.62 -7.05 -10.05
N GLU A 42 -1.59 -7.90 -11.06
CA GLU A 42 -0.42 -8.17 -11.90
C GLU A 42 -0.88 -8.67 -13.28
N THR A 43 0.01 -8.62 -14.26
CA THR A 43 -0.20 -9.26 -15.57
C THR A 43 0.41 -10.67 -15.58
N ASP A 44 -0.06 -11.54 -16.48
CA ASP A 44 0.45 -12.93 -16.57
C ASP A 44 1.97 -13.04 -16.82
N ASP A 45 2.56 -12.00 -17.41
CA ASP A 45 3.99 -11.93 -17.66
C ASP A 45 4.79 -11.23 -16.54
N ASN A 46 4.13 -10.81 -15.44
CA ASN A 46 4.73 -10.09 -14.31
C ASN A 46 5.25 -8.69 -14.66
N PHE A 47 4.49 -7.92 -15.44
CA PHE A 47 4.89 -6.58 -15.88
C PHE A 47 5.25 -5.67 -14.70
N LEU A 48 4.36 -5.52 -13.71
CA LEU A 48 4.58 -4.59 -12.60
C LEU A 48 5.79 -5.02 -11.78
N ARG A 49 5.93 -6.31 -11.49
CA ARG A 49 7.07 -6.85 -10.74
C ARG A 49 8.40 -6.61 -11.44
N ARG A 50 8.49 -6.76 -12.77
CA ARG A 50 9.72 -6.50 -13.53
C ARG A 50 10.13 -5.03 -13.50
N HIS A 51 9.20 -4.12 -13.24
CA HIS A 51 9.45 -2.70 -13.05
C HIS A 51 9.54 -2.29 -11.57
N ASP A 52 9.60 -3.26 -10.64
CA ASP A 52 9.57 -3.06 -9.19
C ASP A 52 8.39 -2.23 -8.69
N MET A 53 7.27 -2.33 -9.40
CA MET A 53 6.01 -1.67 -9.09
C MET A 53 5.06 -2.61 -8.35
N GLY A 54 4.22 -2.04 -7.48
CA GLY A 54 3.15 -2.76 -6.80
C GLY A 54 1.86 -1.96 -6.85
N LEU A 55 0.81 -2.54 -7.43
CA LEU A 55 -0.51 -1.94 -7.57
C LEU A 55 -1.51 -2.68 -6.69
N ARG A 56 -2.31 -1.93 -5.92
CA ARG A 56 -3.41 -2.50 -5.14
C ARG A 56 -4.66 -1.63 -5.18
N ILE A 57 -5.78 -2.26 -4.91
CA ILE A 57 -6.98 -1.62 -4.37
C ILE A 57 -7.10 -2.01 -2.90
N ARG A 58 -7.20 -1.02 -2.02
CA ARG A 58 -7.50 -1.18 -0.60
C ARG A 58 -8.95 -0.81 -0.33
N GLY A 59 -9.66 -1.64 0.44
CA GLY A 59 -11.00 -1.35 0.97
C GLY A 59 -10.98 -1.19 2.48
N PHE A 60 -11.68 -0.18 3.00
CA PHE A 60 -11.90 0.10 4.43
C PHE A 60 -13.10 1.03 4.63
N ASP A 61 -13.93 0.78 5.65
CA ASP A 61 -15.10 1.60 6.01
C ASP A 61 -15.95 2.06 4.79
N GLU A 62 -16.27 1.11 3.90
CA GLU A 62 -17.03 1.32 2.64
C GLU A 62 -16.36 2.26 1.62
N ARG A 63 -15.08 2.57 1.82
CA ARG A 63 -14.23 3.37 0.92
C ARG A 63 -13.22 2.49 0.21
N PHE A 64 -12.76 2.99 -0.93
CA PHE A 64 -11.73 2.34 -1.72
C PHE A 64 -10.62 3.33 -2.10
N GLU A 65 -9.39 2.84 -2.08
CA GLU A 65 -8.19 3.57 -2.49
C GLU A 65 -7.38 2.68 -3.42
N MET A 66 -6.99 3.22 -4.57
CA MET A 66 -6.00 2.61 -5.45
C MET A 66 -4.61 3.18 -5.10
N THR A 67 -3.66 2.30 -4.83
CA THR A 67 -2.29 2.68 -4.53
C THR A 67 -1.34 2.06 -5.54
N ILE A 68 -0.39 2.85 -6.03
CA ILE A 68 0.78 2.32 -6.75
C ILE A 68 2.07 2.78 -6.07
N LYS A 69 2.93 1.80 -5.77
CA LYS A 69 4.30 2.02 -5.33
C LYS A 69 5.23 1.74 -6.49
N THR A 70 6.16 2.63 -6.79
CA THR A 70 7.16 2.42 -7.85
C THR A 70 8.50 1.99 -7.25
N ALA A 71 9.49 1.76 -8.13
CA ALA A 71 10.85 1.40 -7.73
C ALA A 71 11.41 2.39 -6.69
N GLY A 72 12.09 1.84 -5.68
CA GLY A 72 12.72 2.60 -4.61
C GLY A 72 13.80 1.78 -3.93
N SER A 73 14.24 2.18 -2.74
CA SER A 73 15.32 1.53 -2.01
C SER A 73 14.82 0.73 -0.81
N VAL A 74 15.56 -0.33 -0.47
CA VAL A 74 15.35 -1.11 0.75
C VAL A 74 16.71 -1.38 1.38
N VAL A 75 16.86 -1.02 2.66
CA VAL A 75 18.04 -1.31 3.46
C VAL A 75 17.58 -1.96 4.77
N ALA A 76 17.79 -3.26 4.91
CA ALA A 76 17.22 -4.07 5.98
C ALA A 76 15.69 -3.87 6.10
N GLY A 77 15.19 -3.44 7.26
CA GLY A 77 13.75 -3.15 7.45
C GLY A 77 13.32 -1.77 6.96
N LEU A 78 14.23 -0.92 6.49
CA LEU A 78 13.90 0.43 6.02
C LEU A 78 13.50 0.39 4.54
N HIS A 79 12.26 0.75 4.25
CA HIS A 79 11.72 0.88 2.89
C HIS A 79 11.55 2.35 2.54
N GLN A 80 11.97 2.72 1.33
CA GLN A 80 11.74 4.06 0.78
C GLN A 80 11.27 3.93 -0.66
N ARG A 81 10.03 4.32 -0.94
CA ARG A 81 9.45 4.21 -2.29
C ARG A 81 8.60 5.43 -2.62
N PRO A 82 8.61 5.91 -3.86
CA PRO A 82 7.54 6.78 -4.33
C PRO A 82 6.21 6.01 -4.26
N GLU A 83 5.21 6.63 -3.65
CA GLU A 83 3.84 6.09 -3.54
C GLU A 83 2.84 7.14 -4.03
N TYR A 84 1.84 6.68 -4.76
CA TYR A 84 0.72 7.48 -5.23
C TYR A 84 -0.58 6.80 -4.81
N ASN A 85 -1.47 7.57 -4.18
CA ASN A 85 -2.75 7.11 -3.66
C ASN A 85 -3.88 7.90 -4.33
N VAL A 86 -4.91 7.19 -4.79
CA VAL A 86 -6.08 7.76 -5.47
C VAL A 86 -7.34 7.17 -4.85
N ALA A 87 -8.22 8.03 -4.34
CA ALA A 87 -9.54 7.60 -3.89
C ALA A 87 -10.39 7.17 -5.10
N ILE A 88 -11.05 6.02 -5.01
CA ILE A 88 -11.89 5.47 -6.08
C ILE A 88 -13.28 5.14 -5.52
N ALA A 89 -14.32 5.34 -6.34
CA ALA A 89 -15.72 5.19 -5.92
C ALA A 89 -16.15 3.72 -5.79
N ALA A 90 -15.48 2.83 -6.53
CA ALA A 90 -15.76 1.40 -6.59
C ALA A 90 -14.42 0.64 -6.67
N PRO A 91 -14.36 -0.65 -6.33
CA PRO A 91 -13.14 -1.46 -6.36
C PRO A 91 -12.74 -1.86 -7.79
N GLU A 92 -12.63 -0.88 -8.68
CA GLU A 92 -12.28 -1.03 -10.10
C GLU A 92 -11.00 -0.24 -10.40
N LEU A 93 -10.13 -0.81 -11.23
CA LEU A 93 -8.87 -0.16 -11.62
C LEU A 93 -9.15 1.03 -12.55
N ALA A 94 -8.46 2.14 -12.27
CA ALA A 94 -8.53 3.36 -13.07
C ALA A 94 -7.13 3.96 -13.23
N LEU A 95 -6.22 3.25 -13.89
CA LEU A 95 -4.79 3.58 -13.99
C LEU A 95 -4.52 4.99 -14.53
N ALA A 96 -5.40 5.49 -15.41
CA ALA A 96 -5.31 6.84 -15.97
C ALA A 96 -5.43 7.96 -14.93
N GLN A 97 -5.88 7.67 -13.70
CA GLN A 97 -5.90 8.65 -12.61
C GLN A 97 -4.52 8.85 -11.97
N PHE A 98 -3.57 7.95 -12.21
CA PHE A 98 -2.19 8.16 -11.79
C PHE A 98 -1.45 9.11 -12.74
N PRO A 99 -0.43 9.85 -12.25
CA PRO A 99 0.39 10.70 -13.13
C PRO A 99 1.06 9.88 -14.24
N ALA A 100 1.08 10.41 -15.46
CA ALA A 100 1.58 9.67 -16.63
C ALA A 100 3.08 9.34 -16.55
N ASP A 101 3.85 10.13 -15.80
CA ASP A 101 5.30 10.03 -15.66
C ASP A 101 5.77 8.91 -14.70
N ILE A 102 4.85 8.21 -14.03
CA ILE A 102 5.20 7.08 -13.15
C ILE A 102 5.40 5.77 -13.91
N TRP A 103 4.89 5.70 -15.14
CA TRP A 103 4.91 4.49 -15.94
C TRP A 103 6.23 4.37 -16.71
N PRO A 104 6.67 3.14 -17.02
CA PRO A 104 7.81 2.94 -17.92
C PRO A 104 7.61 3.67 -19.25
N GLN A 105 8.71 4.07 -19.88
CA GLN A 105 8.67 4.69 -21.20
C GLN A 105 7.90 3.80 -22.19
N ASP A 106 7.07 4.43 -23.01
CA ASP A 106 6.22 3.78 -24.03
C ASP A 106 5.18 2.78 -23.49
N CYS A 107 4.88 2.83 -22.18
CA CYS A 107 3.81 2.03 -21.59
C CYS A 107 2.43 2.50 -22.06
N ASP A 108 1.72 1.68 -22.83
CA ASP A 108 0.29 1.87 -23.08
C ASP A 108 -0.51 1.48 -21.82
N VAL A 109 -0.85 2.50 -21.03
CA VAL A 109 -1.59 2.35 -19.76
C VAL A 109 -2.97 1.73 -19.97
N PHE A 110 -3.64 2.03 -21.09
CA PHE A 110 -4.96 1.47 -21.37
C PHE A 110 -4.85 -0.03 -21.66
N ALA A 111 -3.91 -0.43 -22.53
CA ALA A 111 -3.65 -1.84 -22.81
C ALA A 111 -3.16 -2.60 -21.56
N LEU A 112 -2.34 -1.97 -20.71
CA LEU A 112 -1.91 -2.54 -19.44
C LEU A 112 -3.11 -2.82 -18.54
N GLN A 113 -4.04 -1.87 -18.36
CA GLN A 113 -5.19 -2.05 -17.49
C GLN A 113 -6.05 -3.26 -17.88
N GLN A 114 -6.23 -3.51 -19.18
CA GLN A 114 -7.01 -4.66 -19.68
C GLN A 114 -6.35 -6.01 -19.37
N ARG A 115 -5.03 -6.02 -19.15
CA ARG A 115 -4.26 -7.24 -18.87
C ARG A 115 -4.08 -7.52 -17.38
N LEU A 116 -4.38 -6.56 -16.51
CA LEU A 116 -4.22 -6.72 -15.07
C LEU A 116 -5.32 -7.62 -14.50
N GLN A 117 -4.90 -8.63 -13.75
CA GLN A 117 -5.77 -9.55 -13.03
C GLN A 117 -5.45 -9.53 -11.54
N PRO A 118 -6.44 -9.81 -10.65
CA PRO A 118 -6.17 -10.04 -9.24
C PRO A 118 -5.18 -11.19 -9.05
N LEU A 119 -4.04 -10.94 -8.39
CA LEU A 119 -3.01 -11.94 -8.14
C LEU A 119 -3.11 -12.53 -6.73
N PHE A 120 -3.19 -11.69 -5.72
CA PHE A 120 -3.31 -12.12 -4.32
C PHE A 120 -3.99 -11.05 -3.46
N ARG A 121 -4.33 -11.43 -2.22
CA ARG A 121 -4.95 -10.54 -1.23
C ARG A 121 -4.15 -10.47 0.06
N THR A 122 -4.24 -9.34 0.75
CA THR A 122 -3.77 -9.21 2.13
C THR A 122 -4.85 -8.57 2.98
N ASP A 123 -5.42 -9.34 3.90
CA ASP A 123 -6.49 -8.88 4.78
C ASP A 123 -6.00 -8.90 6.22
N PHE A 124 -6.03 -7.75 6.89
CA PHE A 124 -5.51 -7.60 8.26
C PHE A 124 -6.23 -6.50 9.02
N VAL A 125 -6.06 -6.48 10.34
CA VAL A 125 -6.52 -5.39 11.20
C VAL A 125 -5.33 -4.49 11.48
N ARG A 126 -5.52 -3.18 11.29
CA ARG A 126 -4.50 -2.15 11.57
C ARG A 126 -4.94 -1.33 12.76
N GLU A 127 -4.04 -1.21 13.73
CA GLU A 127 -4.14 -0.29 14.85
C GLU A 127 -3.00 0.73 14.72
N LYS A 128 -3.24 1.99 15.11
CA LYS A 128 -2.26 3.08 14.93
C LYS A 128 -2.05 3.84 16.23
N TRP A 129 -0.79 4.16 16.52
CA TRP A 129 -0.36 5.04 17.60
C TRP A 129 0.53 6.13 16.99
N GLY A 130 0.19 7.39 17.19
CA GLY A 130 0.98 8.52 16.68
C GLY A 130 0.34 9.87 17.03
N ASP A 131 1.01 10.98 16.72
CA ASP A 131 0.45 12.31 16.89
C ASP A 131 -0.25 12.75 15.58
N HIS A 132 -1.35 13.53 15.64
CA HIS A 132 -2.10 14.06 14.48
C HIS A 132 -1.30 14.91 13.46
N LEU A 133 0.03 14.90 13.48
CA LEU A 133 0.83 15.65 12.52
C LEU A 133 1.16 14.79 11.30
N ARG A 134 0.21 14.82 10.36
CA ARG A 134 0.22 14.40 8.94
C ARG A 134 -0.47 13.07 8.61
#